data_AF-A4HVG6-F1
#
_entry.id   AF-A4HVG6-F1
#
_cell.length_a   1.000
_cell.length_b   1.000
_cell.length_c   1.000
_cell.angle_alpha   90.00
_cell.angle_beta   90.00
_cell.angle_gamma   90.00
#
_symmetry.space_group_name_H-M   'P 1'
#
loop_
_entity.id
_entity.type
_entity.pdbx_description
1 polymer ?
#
loop_
_entity_poly.entity_id
_entity_poly.type
_entity_poly.pdbx_seq_one_letter_code
_entity_poly.pdbx_strand_id
1 'polypeptide(L)'
;MASTALSAAELEAQFANAKAYLMRADKDGVSAYDQLTRLMELLLEENPENVAGDPSKLHEILSFIQTHSFACGESTSACYEATQVPAEELRRFEDNKKLFDLPAPEVRTVIEQPDPYTTITTTTVVPLKAPSFESVAAQNKYWTAAGCGLADEEAFLLDRSITNLAMEKNLQDIKFFGKIFGTHSDYFVLRTRRYLEAGETVYVETNTMGKPPRKKGMVPVQAEPGYVGVNRYTFWVTASPSDKWEKLPDVTPQQINAARETKRFFTGDLSASVAATFPWGEAAYLRAQLARITSSTTIAPQGALEEPEPEQETEEDEDEDAEDGAQRKPKEAKYKPLVVPSPDYGEEEVDVAQLTIDRWVHAEGYIYKNGRQTKVPEKPEPEEGEGEGEEEAEPEPAEPEADAQGEEEEEEGEPEEDEEVELFAPIQNDHLYGVVDIPQPPPAINDEDEEEEEEPEEEGEEERGEPDNTPLKPLRDDDVPDDDPTKMKIACWTMRVENNVSKAHRMAVVQSLRWPGATAYAAEGGKRWSCVYFGNGMKKTDAAFTPPPAPPVQSECADITEVEDPTATVEKLVRRGEEIPEADSEAEPDELEEEEDS
;
A
#
# COMPACT_ATOMS: atom_id res chain seq x y z
N MET A 1 83.67 -9.76 32.74
CA MET A 1 84.00 -9.91 31.31
C MET A 1 84.37 -8.53 30.81
N ALA A 2 85.55 -8.37 30.20
CA ALA A 2 86.05 -7.08 29.76
C ALA A 2 85.11 -6.51 28.70
N SER A 3 84.35 -5.47 29.05
CA SER A 3 83.61 -4.70 28.05
C SER A 3 84.67 -3.99 27.21
N THR A 4 85.02 -4.57 26.07
CA THR A 4 85.68 -3.84 25.00
C THR A 4 84.76 -2.67 24.68
N ALA A 5 85.12 -1.49 25.16
CA ALA A 5 84.47 -0.26 24.76
C ALA A 5 84.68 -0.16 23.26
N LEU A 6 83.65 -0.54 22.49
CA LEU A 6 83.60 -0.29 21.06
C LEU A 6 83.94 1.17 20.85
N SER A 7 84.89 1.44 19.97
CA SER A 7 85.21 2.81 19.61
C SER A 7 83.95 3.48 19.06
N ALA A 8 83.82 4.80 19.24
CA ALA A 8 82.65 5.54 18.74
C ALA A 8 82.42 5.28 17.23
N ALA A 9 83.49 5.12 16.45
CA ALA A 9 83.45 4.79 15.04
C ALA A 9 82.88 3.38 14.75
N GLU A 10 83.21 2.37 15.56
CA GLU A 10 82.66 1.02 15.41
C GLU A 10 81.17 0.98 15.77
N LEU A 11 80.75 1.74 16.80
CA LEU A 11 79.35 1.84 17.18
C LEU A 11 78.50 2.49 16.07
N GLU A 12 79.02 3.56 15.46
CA GLU A 12 78.36 4.26 14.35
C GLU A 12 78.27 3.37 13.10
N ALA A 13 79.32 2.60 12.81
CA ALA A 13 79.30 1.61 11.73
C ALA A 13 78.28 0.48 11.99
N GLN A 14 78.14 0.02 13.24
CA GLN A 14 77.12 -0.97 13.62
C GLN A 14 75.71 -0.40 13.47
N PHE A 15 75.48 0.84 13.91
CA PHE A 15 74.18 1.50 13.78
C PHE A 15 73.79 1.70 12.31
N ALA A 16 74.73 2.12 11.46
CA ALA A 16 74.52 2.25 10.03
C ALA A 16 74.17 0.91 9.38
N ASN A 17 74.85 -0.17 9.77
CA ASN A 17 74.56 -1.52 9.26
C ASN A 17 73.18 -2.01 9.74
N ALA A 18 72.82 -1.78 11.01
CA ALA A 18 71.51 -2.13 11.55
C ALA A 18 70.37 -1.35 10.85
N LYS A 19 70.56 -0.04 10.63
CA LYS A 19 69.60 0.79 9.88
C LYS A 19 69.44 0.29 8.44
N ALA A 20 70.54 -0.02 7.75
CA ALA A 20 70.49 -0.58 6.40
C ALA A 20 69.80 -1.95 6.35
N TYR A 21 69.94 -2.77 7.40
CA TYR A 21 69.23 -4.05 7.53
C TYR A 21 67.72 -3.84 7.71
N LEU A 22 67.32 -2.91 8.58
CA LEU A 22 65.90 -2.60 8.84
C LEU A 22 65.20 -1.91 7.66
N MET A 23 65.94 -1.17 6.83
CA MET A 23 65.43 -0.50 5.62
C MET A 23 65.29 -1.45 4.41
N ARG A 24 65.56 -2.75 4.56
CA ARG A 24 65.22 -3.71 3.51
C ARG A 24 63.71 -3.81 3.42
N ALA A 25 63.15 -3.25 2.35
CA ALA A 25 61.75 -3.41 2.01
C ALA A 25 61.47 -4.87 1.64
N ASP A 26 60.28 -5.35 2.03
CA ASP A 26 59.74 -6.60 1.51
C ASP A 26 59.20 -6.41 0.07
N LYS A 27 58.42 -7.39 -0.41
CA LYS A 27 57.79 -7.31 -1.74
C LYS A 27 56.77 -6.18 -1.85
N ASP A 28 56.26 -5.70 -0.72
CA ASP A 28 55.17 -4.74 -0.60
C ASP A 28 55.68 -3.31 -0.37
N GLY A 29 57.01 -3.13 -0.37
CA GLY A 29 57.64 -1.82 -0.23
C GLY A 29 57.67 -1.30 1.20
N VAL A 30 57.19 -2.08 2.18
CA VAL A 30 57.19 -1.72 3.60
C VAL A 30 58.46 -2.27 4.24
N SER A 31 59.25 -1.41 4.87
CA SER A 31 60.42 -1.84 5.63
C SER A 31 60.08 -1.99 7.12
N ALA A 32 60.83 -2.85 7.82
CA ALA A 32 60.75 -2.93 9.28
C ALA A 32 61.09 -1.56 9.93
N TYR A 33 61.92 -0.77 9.25
CA TYR A 33 62.21 0.60 9.64
C TYR A 33 60.97 1.51 9.58
N ASP A 34 60.12 1.39 8.57
CA ASP A 34 58.90 2.21 8.46
C ASP A 34 57.90 1.87 9.57
N GLN A 35 57.74 0.58 9.89
CA GLN A 35 56.90 0.13 11.00
C GLN A 35 57.40 0.64 12.36
N LEU A 36 58.71 0.54 12.61
CA LEU A 36 59.33 1.06 13.83
C LEU A 36 59.23 2.58 13.91
N THR A 37 59.41 3.28 12.79
CA THR A 37 59.30 4.74 12.73
C THR A 37 57.89 5.19 13.10
N ARG A 38 56.87 4.54 12.54
CA ARG A 38 55.47 4.84 12.86
C ARG A 38 55.11 4.54 14.31
N LEU A 39 55.65 3.46 14.86
CA LEU A 39 55.54 3.16 16.29
C LEU A 39 56.20 4.24 17.16
N MET A 40 57.39 4.71 16.77
CA MET A 40 58.09 5.76 17.51
C MET A 40 57.33 7.10 17.43
N GLU A 41 56.77 7.44 16.28
CA GLU A 41 55.94 8.65 16.10
C GLU A 41 54.73 8.61 17.04
N LEU A 42 53.96 7.51 17.05
CA LEU A 42 52.80 7.36 17.92
C LEU A 42 53.15 7.37 19.42
N LEU A 43 54.27 6.75 19.78
CA LEU A 43 54.76 6.77 21.17
C LEU A 43 55.19 8.16 21.64
N LEU A 44 55.76 8.96 20.74
CA LEU A 44 56.15 10.33 21.04
C LEU A 44 54.92 11.25 21.15
N GLU A 45 53.85 10.96 20.41
CA GLU A 45 52.56 11.66 20.49
C GLU A 45 51.78 11.33 21.79
N GLU A 46 51.70 10.05 22.18
CA GLU A 46 50.89 9.60 23.34
C GLU A 46 51.56 9.75 24.73
N ASN A 47 52.63 10.54 24.81
CA ASN A 47 53.36 10.89 26.03
C ASN A 47 54.28 9.78 26.59
N PRO A 48 55.62 9.93 26.51
CA PRO A 48 56.58 8.84 26.71
C PRO A 48 56.73 8.38 28.17
N GLU A 49 56.36 9.20 29.16
CA GLU A 49 56.65 8.88 30.57
C GLU A 49 55.93 7.63 31.07
N ASN A 50 54.77 7.30 30.49
CA ASN A 50 53.93 6.20 30.98
C ASN A 50 54.22 4.85 30.30
N VAL A 51 54.91 4.85 29.16
CA VAL A 51 55.17 3.63 28.38
C VAL A 51 56.26 2.77 29.03
N ALA A 52 57.25 3.42 29.66
CA ALA A 52 58.30 2.70 30.38
C ALA A 52 57.77 1.95 31.62
N GLY A 53 56.67 2.43 32.21
CA GLY A 53 56.02 1.79 33.36
C GLY A 53 55.09 0.64 32.98
N ASP A 54 54.50 0.69 31.77
CA ASP A 54 53.53 -0.30 31.31
C ASP A 54 53.83 -0.77 29.87
N PRO A 55 54.50 -1.92 29.67
CA PRO A 55 54.78 -2.48 28.35
C PRO A 55 53.52 -2.94 27.59
N SER A 56 52.35 -2.95 28.25
CA SER A 56 51.07 -3.27 27.60
C SER A 56 50.70 -2.21 26.58
N LYS A 57 51.01 -0.93 26.85
CA LYS A 57 50.78 0.19 25.91
C LYS A 57 51.53 0.04 24.60
N LEU A 58 52.76 -0.51 24.64
CA LEU A 58 53.51 -0.82 23.42
C LEU A 58 52.79 -1.88 22.58
N HIS A 59 52.21 -2.90 23.23
CA HIS A 59 51.43 -3.92 22.53
C HIS A 59 50.13 -3.33 21.97
N GLU A 60 49.47 -2.42 22.69
CA GLU A 60 48.29 -1.72 22.21
C GLU A 60 48.58 -0.88 20.97
N ILE A 61 49.67 -0.10 20.98
CA ILE A 61 50.08 0.71 19.82
C ILE A 61 50.52 -0.17 18.65
N LEU A 62 51.26 -1.25 18.90
CA LEU A 62 51.61 -2.22 17.84
C LEU A 62 50.36 -2.87 17.25
N SER A 63 49.43 -3.29 18.10
CA SER A 63 48.15 -3.82 17.69
C SER A 63 47.39 -2.77 16.87
N PHE A 64 47.36 -1.51 17.31
CA PHE A 64 46.72 -0.42 16.60
C PHE A 64 47.33 -0.16 15.21
N ILE A 65 48.66 -0.16 15.11
CA ILE A 65 49.34 -0.04 13.81
C ILE A 65 48.99 -1.25 12.94
N GLN A 66 48.97 -2.46 13.49
CA GLN A 66 48.56 -3.65 12.75
C GLN A 66 47.11 -3.55 12.29
N THR A 67 46.16 -3.10 13.13
CA THR A 67 44.75 -2.98 12.76
C THR A 67 44.48 -1.87 11.73
N HIS A 68 45.33 -0.84 11.69
CA HIS A 68 45.19 0.27 10.73
C HIS A 68 46.18 0.23 9.57
N SER A 69 47.04 -0.77 9.50
CA SER A 69 47.93 -0.98 8.37
C SER A 69 47.14 -1.60 7.22
N PHE A 70 47.00 -0.86 6.12
CA PHE A 70 46.49 -1.38 4.87
C PHE A 70 47.68 -1.92 4.04
N ALA A 71 47.99 -3.21 4.18
CA ALA A 71 48.86 -3.89 3.22
C ALA A 71 48.02 -4.34 2.01
N CYS A 72 48.32 -3.81 0.82
CA CYS A 72 47.78 -4.11 -0.52
C CYS A 72 46.65 -5.17 -0.65
N GLY A 73 45.46 -4.88 -0.11
CA GLY A 73 44.23 -5.66 -0.35
C GLY A 73 43.93 -6.77 0.64
N GLU A 74 44.86 -7.11 1.55
CA GLU A 74 44.54 -7.91 2.74
C GLU A 74 44.30 -6.94 3.90
N SER A 75 43.03 -6.57 4.06
CA SER A 75 42.60 -5.79 5.21
C SER A 75 42.96 -6.57 6.48
N THR A 76 43.65 -5.93 7.40
CA THR A 76 44.07 -6.52 8.66
C THR A 76 42.86 -6.93 9.50
N SER A 77 43.06 -7.92 10.37
CA SER A 77 41.98 -8.76 10.93
C SER A 77 40.84 -8.03 11.66
N ALA A 78 40.98 -6.75 12.01
CA ALA A 78 39.95 -6.00 12.73
C ALA A 78 38.71 -5.70 11.89
N CYS A 79 38.82 -5.66 10.55
CA CYS A 79 37.63 -5.54 9.69
C CYS A 79 36.73 -6.80 9.72
N TYR A 80 37.19 -7.91 10.30
CA TYR A 80 36.40 -9.13 10.47
C TYR A 80 35.70 -9.23 11.83
N GLU A 81 35.76 -8.20 12.69
CA GLU A 81 34.88 -8.19 13.86
C GLU A 81 33.44 -8.09 13.34
N ALA A 82 32.75 -9.24 13.33
CA ALA A 82 31.39 -9.33 12.84
C ALA A 82 30.56 -8.28 13.58
N THR A 83 29.93 -7.38 12.82
CA THR A 83 28.99 -6.40 13.36
C THR A 83 28.03 -7.14 14.29
N GLN A 84 27.97 -6.71 15.55
CA GLN A 84 27.08 -7.35 16.52
C GLN A 84 25.64 -7.18 16.04
N VAL A 85 25.06 -8.28 15.60
CA VAL A 85 23.67 -8.32 15.17
C VAL A 85 22.78 -8.27 16.42
N PRO A 86 21.74 -7.41 16.46
CA PRO A 86 20.79 -7.38 17.55
C PRO A 86 20.20 -8.78 17.83
N ALA A 87 19.95 -9.07 19.11
CA ALA A 87 19.41 -10.37 19.52
C ALA A 87 18.08 -10.71 18.82
N GLU A 88 17.25 -9.71 18.53
CA GLU A 88 15.97 -9.89 17.81
C GLU A 88 16.18 -10.39 16.38
N GLU A 89 17.17 -9.86 15.67
CA GLU A 89 17.48 -10.24 14.30
C GLU A 89 18.11 -11.63 14.22
N LEU A 90 18.93 -12.01 15.22
CA LEU A 90 19.43 -13.39 15.36
C LEU A 90 18.29 -14.40 15.55
N ARG A 91 17.29 -14.08 16.39
CA ARG A 91 16.11 -14.95 16.57
C ARG A 91 15.32 -15.09 15.28
N ARG A 92 15.11 -13.98 14.55
CA ARG A 92 14.46 -14.00 13.24
C ARG A 92 15.20 -14.92 12.26
N PHE A 93 16.54 -14.90 12.24
CA PHE A 93 17.32 -15.80 11.39
C PHE A 93 17.21 -17.28 11.81
N GLU A 94 17.18 -17.57 13.12
CA GLU A 94 16.94 -18.92 13.63
C GLU A 94 15.55 -19.44 13.24
N ASP A 95 14.54 -18.58 13.26
CA ASP A 95 13.18 -18.92 12.83
C ASP A 95 13.12 -19.14 11.32
N ASN A 96 13.76 -18.28 10.52
CA ASN A 96 13.90 -18.46 9.07
C ASN A 96 14.56 -19.79 8.70
N LYS A 97 15.48 -20.30 9.53
CA LYS A 97 16.14 -21.59 9.29
C LYS A 97 15.15 -22.76 9.31
N LYS A 98 14.12 -22.69 10.15
CA LYS A 98 13.09 -23.74 10.28
C LYS A 98 12.27 -23.93 9.01
N LEU A 99 12.16 -22.90 8.17
CA LEU A 99 11.47 -22.98 6.88
C LEU A 99 12.14 -23.94 5.89
N PHE A 100 13.43 -24.26 6.10
CA PHE A 100 14.21 -25.16 5.24
C PHE A 100 14.25 -26.59 5.74
N ASP A 101 13.61 -26.90 6.86
CA ASP A 101 13.52 -28.26 7.37
C ASP A 101 12.55 -29.07 6.48
N LEU A 102 13.13 -29.96 5.67
CA LEU A 102 12.35 -30.80 4.75
C LEU A 102 11.54 -31.84 5.53
N PRO A 103 10.21 -31.92 5.33
CA PRO A 103 9.41 -32.98 5.91
C PRO A 103 9.91 -34.35 5.44
N ALA A 104 9.82 -35.35 6.33
CA ALA A 104 10.26 -36.71 6.02
C ALA A 104 9.44 -37.25 4.83
N PRO A 105 10.08 -37.89 3.84
CA PRO A 105 9.37 -38.35 2.66
C PRO A 105 8.43 -39.51 3.00
N GLU A 106 7.25 -39.54 2.35
CA GLU A 106 6.31 -40.65 2.50
C GLU A 106 6.90 -41.92 1.88
N VAL A 107 7.18 -42.91 2.74
CA VAL A 107 7.63 -44.23 2.33
C VAL A 107 6.41 -45.12 2.13
N ARG A 108 6.03 -45.36 0.87
CA ARG A 108 4.97 -46.33 0.53
C ARG A 108 5.61 -47.69 0.26
N THR A 109 5.21 -48.68 1.05
CA THR A 109 5.64 -50.07 0.86
C THR A 109 4.47 -50.87 0.29
N VAL A 110 4.55 -51.19 -0.99
CA VAL A 110 3.55 -52.04 -1.66
C VAL A 110 4.07 -53.47 -1.63
N ILE A 111 3.27 -54.38 -1.08
CA ILE A 111 3.59 -55.81 -1.02
C ILE A 111 2.69 -56.52 -2.03
N GLU A 112 3.27 -56.91 -3.16
CA GLU A 112 2.59 -57.70 -4.19
C GLU A 112 2.96 -59.18 -4.04
N GLN A 113 1.98 -60.07 -4.15
CA GLN A 113 2.22 -61.53 -4.20
C GLN A 113 1.77 -62.07 -5.56
N PRO A 114 2.61 -61.98 -6.62
CA PRO A 114 2.25 -62.50 -7.93
C PRO A 114 2.10 -64.03 -7.95
N ASP A 115 2.83 -64.75 -7.10
CA ASP A 115 2.73 -66.20 -6.92
C ASP A 115 2.65 -66.54 -5.42
N PRO A 116 2.01 -67.66 -5.01
CA PRO A 116 1.89 -68.04 -3.60
C PRO A 116 3.23 -68.27 -2.86
N TYR A 117 4.33 -68.38 -3.61
CA TYR A 117 5.68 -68.54 -3.07
C TYR A 117 6.57 -67.30 -3.26
N THR A 118 6.05 -66.25 -3.90
CA THR A 118 6.81 -65.04 -4.25
C THR A 118 6.11 -63.80 -3.73
N THR A 119 6.75 -63.12 -2.79
CA THR A 119 6.33 -61.79 -2.30
C THR A 119 7.32 -60.75 -2.80
N ILE A 120 6.83 -59.77 -3.56
CA ILE A 120 7.58 -58.60 -4.01
C ILE A 120 7.21 -57.45 -3.09
N THR A 121 8.16 -56.95 -2.31
CA THR A 121 7.99 -55.72 -1.51
C THR A 121 8.67 -54.57 -2.23
N THR A 122 7.89 -53.72 -2.87
CA THR A 122 8.38 -52.52 -3.54
C THR A 122 8.23 -51.35 -2.57
N THR A 123 9.36 -50.83 -2.09
CA THR A 123 9.40 -49.61 -1.29
C THR A 123 9.63 -48.43 -2.22
N THR A 124 8.58 -47.66 -2.49
CA THR A 124 8.66 -46.42 -3.25
C THR A 124 8.63 -45.24 -2.31
N VAL A 125 9.65 -44.38 -2.39
CA VAL A 125 9.65 -43.09 -1.73
C VAL A 125 8.89 -42.13 -2.65
N VAL A 126 7.70 -41.70 -2.23
CA VAL A 126 6.95 -40.69 -2.99
C VAL A 126 7.51 -39.33 -2.55
N PRO A 127 8.16 -38.57 -3.45
CA PRO A 127 8.58 -37.22 -3.09
C PRO A 127 7.33 -36.40 -2.80
N LEU A 128 7.36 -35.63 -1.71
CA LEU A 128 6.30 -34.66 -1.41
C LEU A 128 6.25 -33.66 -2.57
N LYS A 129 5.13 -33.65 -3.29
CA LYS A 129 4.92 -32.72 -4.39
C LYS A 129 4.05 -31.58 -3.87
N ALA A 130 4.67 -30.43 -3.62
CA ALA A 130 3.94 -29.23 -3.29
C ALA A 130 3.04 -28.82 -4.47
N PRO A 131 1.84 -28.26 -4.20
CA PRO A 131 1.06 -27.57 -5.22
C PRO A 131 1.92 -26.50 -5.89
N SER A 132 1.89 -26.44 -7.23
CA SER A 132 2.57 -25.39 -7.97
C SER A 132 1.79 -24.09 -7.84
N PHE A 133 2.49 -23.01 -7.52
CA PHE A 133 1.96 -21.65 -7.52
C PHE A 133 2.93 -20.71 -8.23
N GLU A 134 2.48 -19.49 -8.52
CA GLU A 134 3.32 -18.47 -9.13
C GLU A 134 4.37 -17.97 -8.11
N SER A 135 5.65 -18.22 -8.39
CA SER A 135 6.73 -17.83 -7.48
C SER A 135 6.73 -16.32 -7.22
N VAL A 136 6.66 -15.96 -5.95
CA VAL A 136 6.77 -14.58 -5.44
C VAL A 136 8.12 -14.00 -5.84
N ALA A 137 9.21 -14.75 -5.74
CA ALA A 137 10.54 -14.28 -6.14
C ALA A 137 10.64 -14.00 -7.65
N ALA A 138 9.94 -14.77 -8.50
CA ALA A 138 9.87 -14.50 -9.93
C ALA A 138 9.03 -13.24 -10.22
N GLN A 139 7.88 -13.09 -9.55
CA GLN A 139 7.02 -11.91 -9.70
C GLN A 139 7.67 -10.63 -9.16
N ASN A 140 8.45 -10.75 -8.08
CA ASN A 140 9.14 -9.64 -7.45
C ASN A 140 10.03 -8.87 -8.42
N LYS A 141 10.65 -9.55 -9.40
CA LYS A 141 11.46 -8.89 -10.43
C LYS A 141 10.66 -7.90 -11.28
N TYR A 142 9.42 -8.24 -11.63
CA TYR A 142 8.54 -7.34 -12.37
C TYR A 142 8.02 -6.22 -11.45
N TRP A 143 7.70 -6.53 -10.19
CA TRP A 143 7.32 -5.50 -9.23
C TRP A 143 8.44 -4.46 -9.04
N THR A 144 9.68 -4.92 -8.84
CA THR A 144 10.85 -4.04 -8.65
C THR A 144 11.08 -3.17 -9.87
N ALA A 145 10.93 -3.73 -11.08
CA ALA A 145 10.97 -2.94 -12.31
C ALA A 145 9.81 -1.92 -12.40
N ALA A 146 8.67 -2.19 -11.75
CA ALA A 146 7.55 -1.27 -11.65
C ALA A 146 7.75 -0.24 -10.52
N GLY A 147 8.84 -0.32 -9.74
CA GLY A 147 9.11 0.60 -8.62
C GLY A 147 8.41 0.24 -7.32
N CYS A 148 7.93 -1.00 -7.16
CA CYS A 148 7.38 -1.54 -5.91
C CYS A 148 7.95 -2.95 -5.65
N GLY A 149 7.67 -3.58 -4.52
CA GLY A 149 8.09 -4.97 -4.28
C GLY A 149 8.73 -5.20 -2.92
N LEU A 150 9.38 -6.36 -2.80
CA LEU A 150 9.98 -6.88 -1.60
C LEU A 150 11.50 -6.99 -1.76
N ALA A 151 12.22 -7.16 -0.66
CA ALA A 151 13.61 -7.60 -0.75
C ALA A 151 13.68 -9.00 -1.35
N ASP A 152 14.73 -9.29 -2.12
CA ASP A 152 14.89 -10.61 -2.78
C ASP A 152 14.93 -11.76 -1.76
N GLU A 153 15.52 -11.51 -0.58
CA GLU A 153 15.54 -12.45 0.53
C GLU A 153 14.14 -12.70 1.09
N GLU A 154 13.34 -11.65 1.31
CA GLU A 154 11.96 -11.77 1.79
C GLU A 154 11.08 -12.53 0.78
N ALA A 155 11.20 -12.20 -0.51
CA ALA A 155 10.45 -12.88 -1.56
C ALA A 155 10.79 -14.38 -1.64
N PHE A 156 12.07 -14.74 -1.48
CA PHE A 156 12.50 -16.13 -1.44
C PHE A 156 12.01 -16.87 -0.19
N LEU A 157 12.02 -16.22 0.99
CA LEU A 157 11.49 -16.80 2.21
C LEU A 157 9.97 -16.99 2.15
N LEU A 158 9.25 -16.04 1.55
CA LEU A 158 7.82 -16.16 1.30
C LEU A 158 7.50 -17.34 0.38
N ASP A 159 8.26 -17.56 -0.69
CA ASP A 159 8.09 -18.74 -1.54
C ASP A 159 8.19 -20.05 -0.71
N ARG A 160 9.12 -20.14 0.23
CA ARG A 160 9.24 -21.31 1.12
C ARG A 160 8.08 -21.42 2.10
N SER A 161 7.69 -20.31 2.70
CA SER A 161 6.56 -20.24 3.63
C SER A 161 5.23 -20.65 2.98
N ILE A 162 4.96 -20.12 1.79
CA ILE A 162 3.77 -20.45 0.99
C ILE A 162 3.80 -21.92 0.56
N THR A 163 4.97 -22.45 0.17
CA THR A 163 5.13 -23.88 -0.16
C THR A 163 4.74 -24.77 1.03
N ASN A 164 5.18 -24.42 2.24
CA ASN A 164 4.84 -25.17 3.46
C ASN A 164 3.35 -25.11 3.77
N LEU A 165 2.74 -23.93 3.67
CA LEU A 165 1.29 -23.76 3.87
C LEU A 165 0.48 -24.55 2.82
N ALA A 166 0.88 -24.47 1.55
CA ALA A 166 0.24 -25.18 0.45
C ALA A 166 0.27 -26.70 0.65
N MET A 167 1.38 -27.24 1.18
CA MET A 167 1.49 -28.65 1.52
C MET A 167 0.65 -29.03 2.75
N GLU A 168 0.60 -28.18 3.77
CA GLU A 168 -0.14 -28.46 5.01
C GLU A 168 -1.65 -28.50 4.77
N LYS A 169 -2.17 -27.50 4.05
CA LYS A 169 -3.62 -27.31 3.84
C LYS A 169 -4.11 -27.75 2.46
N ASN A 170 -3.23 -28.25 1.60
CA ASN A 170 -3.53 -28.64 0.22
C ASN A 170 -4.29 -27.54 -0.56
N LEU A 171 -3.73 -26.33 -0.52
CA LEU A 171 -4.37 -25.14 -1.11
C LEU A 171 -4.34 -25.18 -2.64
N GLN A 172 -5.34 -24.53 -3.25
CA GLN A 172 -5.50 -24.39 -4.69
C GLN A 172 -5.57 -22.91 -5.09
N ASP A 173 -5.17 -22.61 -6.33
CA ASP A 173 -5.16 -21.27 -6.92
C ASP A 173 -4.52 -20.22 -6.00
N ILE A 174 -3.23 -20.42 -5.71
CA ILE A 174 -2.49 -19.63 -4.74
C ILE A 174 -1.87 -18.41 -5.43
N LYS A 175 -2.23 -17.22 -4.95
CA LYS A 175 -1.70 -15.94 -5.45
C LYS A 175 -1.31 -15.02 -4.32
N PHE A 176 -0.08 -14.50 -4.35
CA PHE A 176 0.33 -13.47 -3.42
C PHE A 176 -0.42 -12.17 -3.72
N PHE A 177 -1.16 -11.66 -2.73
CA PHE A 177 -1.96 -10.45 -2.88
C PHE A 177 -1.09 -9.20 -2.71
N GLY A 178 -0.19 -9.22 -1.73
CA GLY A 178 0.61 -8.06 -1.41
C GLY A 178 1.03 -7.97 0.04
N LYS A 179 1.50 -6.77 0.41
CA LYS A 179 1.91 -6.41 1.77
C LYS A 179 1.11 -5.19 2.24
N ILE A 180 0.48 -5.32 3.40
CA ILE A 180 -0.22 -4.24 4.07
C ILE A 180 0.67 -3.72 5.19
N PHE A 181 1.00 -2.43 5.14
CA PHE A 181 1.85 -1.79 6.15
C PHE A 181 1.07 -1.49 7.42
N GLY A 182 1.61 -1.95 8.56
CA GLY A 182 1.04 -1.68 9.88
C GLY A 182 1.95 -0.77 10.72
N THR A 183 1.44 -0.29 11.85
CA THR A 183 2.18 0.61 12.75
C THR A 183 3.20 -0.11 13.62
N HIS A 184 2.95 -1.37 13.97
CA HIS A 184 3.88 -2.21 14.76
C HIS A 184 4.47 -3.33 13.91
N SER A 185 3.65 -4.02 13.12
CA SER A 185 4.10 -5.01 12.16
C SER A 185 3.26 -4.97 10.88
N ASP A 186 3.86 -5.42 9.79
CA ASP A 186 3.21 -5.51 8.49
C ASP A 186 2.49 -6.85 8.33
N TYR A 187 1.52 -6.91 7.43
CA TYR A 187 0.88 -8.16 7.02
C TYR A 187 1.28 -8.54 5.60
N PHE A 188 1.82 -9.74 5.43
CA PHE A 188 1.90 -10.39 4.14
C PHE A 188 0.60 -11.13 3.88
N VAL A 189 -0.01 -10.90 2.72
CA VAL A 189 -1.34 -11.40 2.40
C VAL A 189 -1.28 -12.34 1.20
N LEU A 190 -1.89 -13.51 1.36
CA LEU A 190 -2.03 -14.54 0.33
C LEU A 190 -3.51 -14.75 0.02
N ARG A 191 -3.87 -14.76 -1.26
CA ARG A 191 -5.21 -15.09 -1.75
C ARG A 191 -5.19 -16.51 -2.29
N THR A 192 -6.22 -17.28 -1.95
CA THR A 192 -6.38 -18.67 -2.41
C THR A 192 -7.81 -18.93 -2.83
N ARG A 193 -8.04 -19.98 -3.63
CA ARG A 193 -9.38 -20.57 -3.76
C ARG A 193 -9.93 -20.86 -2.37
N ARG A 194 -11.24 -20.65 -2.18
CA ARG A 194 -11.92 -20.88 -0.90
C ARG A 194 -11.51 -22.22 -0.29
N TYR A 195 -10.89 -22.12 0.88
CA TYR A 195 -10.50 -23.24 1.72
C TYR A 195 -11.59 -23.53 2.75
N LEU A 196 -12.12 -24.74 2.72
CA LEU A 196 -13.09 -25.25 3.69
C LEU A 196 -12.39 -26.07 4.77
N GLU A 197 -12.80 -25.86 6.01
CA GLU A 197 -12.34 -26.68 7.12
C GLU A 197 -13.00 -28.06 7.11
N ALA A 198 -12.39 -29.02 7.81
CA ALA A 198 -12.90 -30.38 7.84
C ALA A 198 -14.32 -30.41 8.43
N GLY A 199 -15.31 -30.72 7.58
CA GLY A 199 -16.74 -30.77 7.94
C GLY A 199 -17.52 -29.48 7.64
N GLU A 200 -16.88 -28.45 7.10
CA GLU A 200 -17.57 -27.25 6.59
C GLU A 200 -18.11 -27.55 5.19
N THR A 201 -19.42 -27.36 4.99
CA THR A 201 -20.06 -27.41 3.67
C THR A 201 -20.63 -26.04 3.35
N VAL A 202 -20.51 -25.63 2.09
CA VAL A 202 -21.11 -24.39 1.60
C VAL A 202 -22.38 -24.77 0.88
N TYR A 203 -23.47 -24.07 1.18
CA TYR A 203 -24.77 -24.28 0.56
C TYR A 203 -25.08 -23.17 -0.44
N VAL A 204 -25.92 -23.49 -1.43
CA VAL A 204 -26.48 -22.51 -2.36
C VAL A 204 -27.27 -21.47 -1.57
N GLU A 205 -27.12 -20.21 -1.95
CA GLU A 205 -27.76 -19.11 -1.25
C GLU A 205 -29.28 -19.16 -1.39
N THR A 206 -29.97 -19.23 -0.26
CA THR A 206 -31.43 -19.04 -0.18
C THR A 206 -31.71 -17.71 0.52
N ASN A 207 -32.67 -16.94 0.03
CA ASN A 207 -33.04 -15.67 0.65
C ASN A 207 -33.74 -15.89 1.99
N THR A 208 -33.05 -15.54 3.08
CA THR A 208 -33.55 -15.62 4.45
C THR A 208 -33.97 -14.25 5.00
N MET A 209 -33.99 -13.21 4.18
CA MET A 209 -34.34 -11.86 4.61
C MET A 209 -35.80 -11.83 5.09
N GLY A 210 -35.99 -11.20 6.26
CA GLY A 210 -37.32 -10.83 6.73
C GLY A 210 -37.98 -9.83 5.80
N LYS A 211 -39.31 -9.70 5.89
CA LYS A 211 -39.99 -8.57 5.23
C LYS A 211 -39.40 -7.25 5.75
N PRO A 212 -39.18 -6.24 4.89
CA PRO A 212 -38.70 -4.96 5.35
C PRO A 212 -39.61 -4.39 6.44
N PRO A 213 -39.07 -3.83 7.53
CA PRO A 213 -39.87 -3.15 8.54
C PRO A 213 -40.65 -2.02 7.88
N ARG A 214 -41.87 -1.78 8.36
CA ARG A 214 -42.73 -0.68 7.89
C ARG A 214 -42.14 0.72 8.12
N LYS A 215 -41.26 0.86 9.12
CA LYS A 215 -40.49 2.09 9.36
C LYS A 215 -39.17 1.99 8.60
N LYS A 216 -38.56 3.13 8.22
CA LYS A 216 -37.22 3.30 7.59
C LYS A 216 -36.07 2.69 8.42
N GLY A 217 -36.17 1.42 8.78
CA GLY A 217 -35.13 0.60 9.37
C GLY A 217 -34.45 -0.15 8.25
N MET A 218 -33.14 0.05 8.11
CA MET A 218 -32.35 -0.77 7.20
C MET A 218 -32.35 -2.21 7.72
N VAL A 219 -32.92 -3.14 6.95
CA VAL A 219 -32.77 -4.57 7.25
C VAL A 219 -31.31 -4.95 7.05
N PRO A 220 -30.65 -5.62 8.02
CA PRO A 220 -29.32 -6.14 7.82
C PRO A 220 -29.29 -7.08 6.62
N VAL A 221 -28.51 -6.72 5.60
CA VAL A 221 -28.40 -7.51 4.37
C VAL A 221 -27.71 -8.85 4.66
N GLN A 222 -28.28 -9.93 4.14
CA GLN A 222 -27.73 -11.28 4.31
C GLN A 222 -26.31 -11.39 3.74
N ALA A 223 -25.46 -12.16 4.42
CA ALA A 223 -24.07 -12.36 4.00
C ALA A 223 -23.99 -13.32 2.80
N GLU A 224 -23.04 -13.06 1.89
CA GLU A 224 -22.76 -13.96 0.77
C GLU A 224 -22.13 -15.25 1.29
N PRO A 225 -22.61 -16.44 0.85
CA PRO A 225 -22.02 -17.70 1.24
C PRO A 225 -20.61 -17.86 0.66
N GLY A 226 -19.91 -18.91 1.09
CA GLY A 226 -18.66 -19.32 0.46
C GLY A 226 -18.83 -19.47 -1.05
N TYR A 227 -17.75 -19.28 -1.81
CA TYR A 227 -17.73 -19.37 -3.29
C TYR A 227 -18.43 -18.23 -4.05
N VAL A 228 -19.31 -17.46 -3.40
CA VAL A 228 -20.07 -16.38 -4.03
C VAL A 228 -19.57 -15.02 -3.56
N GLY A 229 -19.53 -14.06 -4.50
CA GLY A 229 -19.20 -12.66 -4.25
C GLY A 229 -17.91 -12.46 -3.47
N VAL A 230 -17.98 -11.66 -2.41
CA VAL A 230 -16.82 -11.22 -1.62
C VAL A 230 -16.16 -12.38 -0.87
N ASN A 231 -16.91 -13.44 -0.54
CA ASN A 231 -16.43 -14.63 0.19
C ASN A 231 -15.98 -15.78 -0.73
N ARG A 232 -15.81 -15.53 -2.04
CA ARG A 232 -15.29 -16.50 -3.02
C ARG A 232 -13.87 -16.99 -2.75
N TYR A 233 -13.02 -16.13 -2.19
CA TYR A 233 -11.62 -16.46 -1.90
C TYR A 233 -11.37 -16.54 -0.40
N THR A 234 -10.38 -17.34 -0.02
CA THR A 234 -9.82 -17.31 1.33
C THR A 234 -8.54 -16.50 1.35
N PHE A 235 -8.46 -15.57 2.27
CA PHE A 235 -7.28 -14.76 2.52
C PHE A 235 -6.53 -15.30 3.73
N TRP A 236 -5.23 -15.46 3.57
CA TRP A 236 -4.30 -15.83 4.62
C TRP A 236 -3.35 -14.68 4.89
N VAL A 237 -3.01 -14.49 6.15
CA VAL A 237 -2.13 -13.42 6.57
C VAL A 237 -1.02 -13.95 7.46
N THR A 238 0.15 -13.34 7.38
CA THR A 238 1.26 -13.59 8.30
C THR A 238 2.03 -12.30 8.55
N ALA A 239 2.56 -12.13 9.77
CA ALA A 239 3.39 -10.98 10.11
C ALA A 239 4.81 -11.11 9.54
N SER A 240 5.40 -12.30 9.65
CA SER A 240 6.71 -12.64 9.08
C SER A 240 6.62 -13.90 8.23
N PRO A 241 7.52 -14.09 7.25
CA PRO A 241 7.55 -15.32 6.44
C PRO A 241 7.73 -16.61 7.27
N SER A 242 8.35 -16.51 8.45
CA SER A 242 8.60 -17.67 9.34
C SER A 242 7.49 -17.95 10.33
N ASP A 243 6.54 -17.01 10.47
CA ASP A 243 5.39 -17.18 11.34
C ASP A 243 4.34 -18.06 10.68
N LYS A 244 3.36 -18.49 11.48
CA LYS A 244 2.24 -19.29 10.98
C LYS A 244 1.29 -18.40 10.20
N TRP A 245 0.76 -18.93 9.11
CA TRP A 245 -0.31 -18.28 8.37
C TRP A 245 -1.65 -18.44 9.07
N GLU A 246 -2.35 -17.33 9.24
CA GLU A 246 -3.68 -17.29 9.84
C GLU A 246 -4.72 -17.05 8.76
N LYS A 247 -5.79 -17.85 8.78
CA LYS A 247 -6.96 -17.69 7.90
C LYS A 247 -7.81 -16.53 8.43
N LEU A 248 -8.11 -15.56 7.57
CA LEU A 248 -9.05 -14.51 7.92
C LEU A 248 -10.49 -15.03 7.89
N PRO A 249 -11.37 -14.52 8.79
CA PRO A 249 -12.77 -14.90 8.81
C PRO A 249 -13.50 -14.41 7.55
N ASP A 250 -14.71 -14.91 7.34
CA ASP A 250 -15.59 -14.39 6.30
C ASP A 250 -16.12 -13.01 6.65
N VAL A 251 -16.31 -12.19 5.63
CA VAL A 251 -16.78 -10.83 5.81
C VAL A 251 -18.28 -10.76 5.59
N THR A 252 -18.93 -9.93 6.40
CA THR A 252 -20.35 -9.62 6.22
C THR A 252 -20.55 -8.25 5.54
N PRO A 253 -21.69 -8.02 4.87
CA PRO A 253 -21.96 -6.72 4.25
C PRO A 253 -21.92 -5.56 5.24
N GLN A 254 -22.36 -5.78 6.49
CA GLN A 254 -22.30 -4.79 7.57
C GLN A 254 -20.87 -4.39 7.89
N GLN A 255 -19.94 -5.35 7.91
CA GLN A 255 -18.52 -5.08 8.12
C GLN A 255 -17.94 -4.27 6.96
N ILE A 256 -18.31 -4.57 5.71
CA ILE A 256 -17.85 -3.81 4.55
C ILE A 256 -18.33 -2.35 4.63
N ASN A 257 -19.59 -2.13 4.98
CA ASN A 257 -20.15 -0.79 5.12
C ASN A 257 -19.50 -0.02 6.28
N ALA A 258 -19.33 -0.65 7.44
CA ALA A 258 -18.60 -0.04 8.56
C ALA A 258 -17.13 0.27 8.20
N ALA A 259 -16.49 -0.59 7.41
CA ALA A 259 -15.12 -0.37 6.93
C ALA A 259 -15.04 0.80 5.94
N ARG A 260 -16.09 1.06 5.13
CA ARG A 260 -16.17 2.25 4.26
C ARG A 260 -16.10 3.54 5.05
N GLU A 261 -16.68 3.58 6.24
CA GLU A 261 -16.70 4.75 7.12
C GLU A 261 -15.48 4.85 8.03
N THR A 262 -14.76 3.74 8.23
CA THR A 262 -13.63 3.67 9.14
C THR A 262 -12.30 4.00 8.45
N LYS A 263 -11.62 5.03 8.94
CA LYS A 263 -10.30 5.45 8.48
C LYS A 263 -9.26 5.22 9.58
N ARG A 264 -8.58 4.07 9.57
CA ARG A 264 -7.54 3.75 10.57
C ARG A 264 -6.44 2.88 9.99
N PHE A 265 -5.19 3.17 10.38
CA PHE A 265 -4.05 2.33 10.05
C PHE A 265 -4.07 1.02 10.81
N PHE A 266 -3.59 -0.04 10.16
CA PHE A 266 -3.43 -1.36 10.75
C PHE A 266 -2.34 -1.36 11.81
N THR A 267 -2.53 -2.15 12.87
CA THR A 267 -1.53 -2.25 13.93
C THR A 267 -0.51 -3.35 13.64
N GLY A 268 -0.94 -4.43 12.99
CA GLY A 268 -0.15 -5.66 12.85
C GLY A 268 -0.56 -6.77 13.82
N ASP A 269 -1.51 -6.51 14.72
CA ASP A 269 -2.13 -7.51 15.59
C ASP A 269 -3.60 -7.74 15.19
N LEU A 270 -3.91 -8.98 14.78
CA LEU A 270 -5.24 -9.38 14.32
C LEU A 270 -6.32 -9.28 15.42
N SER A 271 -5.90 -9.29 16.68
CA SER A 271 -6.79 -9.19 17.84
C SER A 271 -7.02 -7.75 18.31
N ALA A 272 -6.33 -6.76 17.73
CA ALA A 272 -6.46 -5.37 18.13
C ALA A 272 -7.86 -4.80 17.84
N SER A 273 -8.30 -3.88 18.71
CA SER A 273 -9.54 -3.13 18.48
C SER A 273 -9.27 -1.94 17.55
N VAL A 274 -10.11 -1.80 16.52
CA VAL A 274 -9.94 -0.80 15.46
C VAL A 274 -10.55 0.54 15.88
N ALA A 275 -11.87 0.67 15.93
CA ALA A 275 -12.53 1.95 16.20
C ALA A 275 -13.94 1.75 16.75
N ALA A 276 -14.51 2.78 17.36
CA ALA A 276 -15.92 2.74 17.77
C ALA A 276 -16.88 2.55 16.57
N THR A 277 -16.52 3.05 15.38
CA THR A 277 -17.27 2.87 14.12
C THR A 277 -17.16 1.45 13.56
N PHE A 278 -16.14 0.69 13.97
CA PHE A 278 -15.92 -0.69 13.54
C PHE A 278 -15.83 -1.60 14.78
N PRO A 279 -16.98 -2.11 15.28
CA PRO A 279 -17.06 -2.82 16.55
C PRO A 279 -16.42 -4.22 16.55
N TRP A 280 -15.82 -4.65 15.43
CA TRP A 280 -15.13 -5.93 15.31
C TRP A 280 -13.60 -5.76 15.41
N GLY A 281 -12.89 -6.88 15.58
CA GLY A 281 -11.41 -6.87 15.65
C GLY A 281 -10.74 -6.56 14.31
N GLU A 282 -9.43 -6.32 14.36
CA GLU A 282 -8.59 -5.99 13.20
C GLU A 282 -8.63 -7.09 12.13
N ALA A 283 -8.74 -8.37 12.49
CA ALA A 283 -8.91 -9.45 11.51
C ALA A 283 -10.11 -9.25 10.58
N ALA A 284 -11.26 -8.85 11.14
CA ALA A 284 -12.47 -8.58 10.35
C ALA A 284 -12.33 -7.27 9.54
N TYR A 285 -11.67 -6.25 10.10
CA TYR A 285 -11.39 -5.00 9.40
C TYR A 285 -10.46 -5.23 8.20
N LEU A 286 -9.38 -5.97 8.41
CA LEU A 286 -8.41 -6.34 7.39
C LEU A 286 -9.08 -7.12 6.27
N ARG A 287 -9.90 -8.12 6.62
CA ARG A 287 -10.69 -8.87 5.63
C ARG A 287 -11.62 -7.97 4.83
N ALA A 288 -12.32 -7.04 5.48
CA ALA A 288 -13.23 -6.10 4.83
C ALA A 288 -12.47 -5.10 3.92
N GLN A 289 -11.29 -4.63 4.33
CA GLN A 289 -10.44 -3.80 3.48
C GLN A 289 -9.89 -4.60 2.29
N LEU A 290 -9.45 -5.83 2.50
CA LEU A 290 -8.99 -6.72 1.43
C LEU A 290 -10.08 -6.98 0.40
N ALA A 291 -11.33 -7.17 0.84
CA ALA A 291 -12.47 -7.26 -0.07
C ALA A 291 -12.59 -6.02 -0.96
N ARG A 292 -12.62 -4.84 -0.34
CA ARG A 292 -12.76 -3.55 -1.04
C ARG A 292 -11.61 -3.25 -1.99
N ILE A 293 -10.37 -3.59 -1.59
CA ILE A 293 -9.20 -3.43 -2.44
C ILE A 293 -9.29 -4.40 -3.60
N THR A 294 -9.52 -5.70 -3.33
CA THR A 294 -9.61 -6.75 -4.36
C THR A 294 -10.64 -6.41 -5.43
N SER A 295 -11.84 -5.97 -5.05
CA SER A 295 -12.91 -5.60 -5.99
C SER A 295 -12.57 -4.39 -6.86
N SER A 296 -11.72 -3.47 -6.38
CA SER A 296 -11.39 -2.23 -7.10
C SER A 296 -10.03 -2.23 -7.77
N THR A 297 -9.14 -3.17 -7.44
CA THR A 297 -7.74 -3.13 -7.90
C THR A 297 -7.33 -4.34 -8.73
N THR A 298 -8.16 -5.37 -8.80
CA THR A 298 -7.88 -6.56 -9.61
C THR A 298 -8.28 -6.26 -11.05
N ILE A 299 -7.29 -5.86 -11.85
CA ILE A 299 -7.47 -5.49 -13.25
C ILE A 299 -6.68 -6.42 -14.17
N ALA A 300 -7.13 -6.56 -15.40
CA ALA A 300 -6.47 -7.36 -16.42
C ALA A 300 -6.51 -6.63 -17.77
N PRO A 301 -5.55 -6.91 -18.68
CA PRO A 301 -5.68 -6.47 -20.07
C PRO A 301 -6.95 -7.06 -20.70
N GLN A 302 -7.59 -6.29 -21.57
CA GLN A 302 -8.80 -6.71 -22.27
C GLN A 302 -8.55 -8.00 -23.06
N GLY A 303 -9.45 -8.98 -22.90
CA GLY A 303 -9.35 -10.30 -23.54
C GLY A 303 -8.41 -11.29 -22.85
N ALA A 304 -7.71 -10.90 -21.76
CA ALA A 304 -6.86 -11.84 -21.03
C ALA A 304 -7.64 -12.82 -20.16
N LEU A 305 -8.84 -12.43 -19.76
CA LEU A 305 -9.76 -13.20 -18.94
C LEU A 305 -11.14 -13.18 -19.59
N GLU A 306 -11.86 -14.28 -19.43
CA GLU A 306 -13.22 -14.46 -19.91
C GLU A 306 -14.10 -15.06 -18.79
N GLU A 307 -15.40 -14.86 -18.89
CA GLU A 307 -16.36 -15.55 -18.02
C GLU A 307 -16.39 -17.03 -18.40
N PRO A 308 -16.38 -17.96 -17.41
CA PRO A 308 -16.53 -19.37 -17.71
C PRO A 308 -17.88 -19.64 -18.37
N GLU A 309 -17.91 -20.53 -19.36
CA GLU A 309 -19.16 -21.00 -19.93
C GLU A 309 -20.04 -21.61 -18.82
N PRO A 310 -21.34 -21.28 -18.78
CA PRO A 310 -22.24 -21.90 -17.82
C PRO A 310 -22.28 -23.39 -18.09
N GLU A 311 -21.76 -24.18 -17.13
CA GLU A 311 -21.94 -25.62 -17.15
C GLU A 311 -23.45 -25.91 -17.23
N GLN A 312 -23.87 -26.63 -18.26
CA GLN A 312 -25.22 -27.18 -18.29
C GLN A 312 -25.36 -28.08 -17.07
N GLU A 313 -26.25 -27.70 -16.15
CA GLU A 313 -26.62 -28.55 -15.03
C GLU A 313 -27.05 -29.89 -15.65
N THR A 314 -26.32 -30.95 -15.30
CA THR A 314 -26.60 -32.28 -15.82
C THR A 314 -27.90 -32.78 -15.20
N GLU A 315 -28.64 -33.64 -15.88
CA GLU A 315 -29.87 -34.27 -15.33
C GLU A 315 -29.65 -34.84 -13.92
N GLU A 316 -28.45 -35.32 -13.56
CA GLU A 316 -28.12 -35.77 -12.21
C GLU A 316 -28.29 -34.68 -11.12
N ASP A 317 -28.03 -33.41 -11.46
CA ASP A 317 -28.23 -32.27 -10.56
C ASP A 317 -29.72 -31.85 -10.47
N GLU A 318 -30.54 -32.17 -11.48
CA GLU A 318 -32.01 -31.94 -11.52
C GLU A 318 -32.78 -33.10 -10.87
N ASP A 319 -32.30 -34.34 -11.01
CA ASP A 319 -32.94 -35.55 -10.45
C ASP A 319 -32.90 -35.54 -8.92
N GLU A 320 -31.84 -34.98 -8.31
CA GLU A 320 -31.79 -34.69 -6.87
C GLU A 320 -32.92 -33.74 -6.43
N ASP A 321 -33.41 -32.86 -7.32
CA ASP A 321 -34.50 -31.93 -7.04
C ASP A 321 -35.89 -32.59 -7.11
N ALA A 322 -36.02 -33.75 -7.75
CA ALA A 322 -37.30 -34.40 -8.05
C ALA A 322 -37.69 -35.53 -7.07
N GLU A 323 -36.73 -36.25 -6.47
CA GLU A 323 -37.06 -37.49 -5.74
C GLU A 323 -37.55 -37.30 -4.30
N ASP A 324 -37.19 -36.22 -3.59
CA ASP A 324 -37.61 -36.01 -2.20
C ASP A 324 -38.60 -34.84 -2.08
N GLY A 325 -39.90 -35.15 -2.11
CA GLY A 325 -40.98 -34.25 -1.66
C GLY A 325 -40.97 -33.95 -0.15
N ALA A 326 -39.85 -34.21 0.53
CA ALA A 326 -39.60 -33.90 1.92
C ALA A 326 -38.58 -32.76 1.98
N GLN A 327 -38.97 -31.62 2.57
CA GLN A 327 -38.13 -30.44 2.87
C GLN A 327 -36.81 -30.41 2.09
N ARG A 328 -36.82 -29.77 0.90
CA ARG A 328 -35.65 -29.57 0.04
C ARG A 328 -34.45 -29.25 0.92
N LYS A 329 -33.57 -30.25 1.11
CA LYS A 329 -32.33 -30.03 1.85
C LYS A 329 -31.55 -28.96 1.11
N PRO A 330 -30.86 -28.06 1.82
CA PRO A 330 -30.06 -27.04 1.15
C PRO A 330 -29.04 -27.72 0.24
N LYS A 331 -29.05 -27.37 -1.05
CA LYS A 331 -28.15 -27.91 -2.07
C LYS A 331 -26.73 -27.46 -1.77
N GLU A 332 -25.77 -28.38 -1.81
CA GLU A 332 -24.35 -28.03 -1.62
C GLU A 332 -23.85 -27.22 -2.83
N ALA A 333 -23.23 -26.07 -2.57
CA ALA A 333 -22.68 -25.21 -3.60
C ALA A 333 -21.35 -25.77 -4.12
N LYS A 334 -21.23 -25.88 -5.44
CA LYS A 334 -19.97 -26.20 -6.12
C LYS A 334 -19.19 -24.91 -6.40
N TYR A 335 -17.88 -24.91 -6.17
CA TYR A 335 -17.03 -23.76 -6.51
C TYR A 335 -17.03 -23.54 -8.03
N LYS A 336 -17.45 -22.35 -8.45
CA LYS A 336 -17.31 -21.87 -9.83
C LYS A 336 -16.40 -20.63 -9.83
N PRO A 337 -15.29 -20.62 -10.60
CA PRO A 337 -14.45 -19.44 -10.73
C PRO A 337 -15.26 -18.29 -11.37
N LEU A 338 -14.94 -17.04 -11.06
CA LEU A 338 -15.58 -15.90 -11.72
C LEU A 338 -15.07 -15.71 -13.15
N VAL A 339 -13.77 -15.96 -13.33
CA VAL A 339 -13.03 -15.69 -14.55
C VAL A 339 -12.07 -16.84 -14.83
N VAL A 340 -11.85 -17.11 -16.11
CA VAL A 340 -10.88 -18.11 -16.60
C VAL A 340 -9.93 -17.43 -17.58
N PRO A 341 -8.63 -17.80 -17.61
CA PRO A 341 -7.71 -17.32 -18.63
C PRO A 341 -8.20 -17.65 -20.04
N SER A 342 -8.25 -16.65 -20.91
CA SER A 342 -8.60 -16.86 -22.32
C SER A 342 -7.50 -17.68 -23.01
N PRO A 343 -7.84 -18.75 -23.75
CA PRO A 343 -6.85 -19.59 -24.43
C PRO A 343 -6.14 -18.85 -25.58
N ASP A 344 -6.80 -17.88 -26.21
CA ASP A 344 -6.27 -17.14 -27.36
C ASP A 344 -5.35 -15.98 -26.93
N TYR A 345 -5.36 -15.63 -25.64
CA TYR A 345 -4.58 -14.51 -25.14
C TYR A 345 -3.08 -14.81 -25.09
N GLY A 346 -2.28 -13.92 -25.67
CA GLY A 346 -0.82 -14.01 -25.66
C GLY A 346 -0.22 -14.91 -26.75
N GLU A 347 -1.04 -15.46 -27.66
CA GLU A 347 -0.53 -16.09 -28.88
C GLU A 347 0.19 -15.07 -29.78
N GLU A 348 -0.42 -13.90 -29.95
CA GLU A 348 0.16 -12.77 -30.67
C GLU A 348 1.01 -11.90 -29.73
N GLU A 349 2.23 -11.55 -30.18
CA GLU A 349 3.07 -10.60 -29.46
C GLU A 349 2.58 -9.18 -29.69
N VAL A 350 1.96 -8.61 -28.65
CA VAL A 350 1.51 -7.22 -28.65
C VAL A 350 2.63 -6.33 -28.11
N ASP A 351 2.82 -5.16 -28.72
CA ASP A 351 3.71 -4.16 -28.14
C ASP A 351 3.07 -3.65 -26.85
N VAL A 352 3.71 -3.90 -25.71
CA VAL A 352 3.21 -3.51 -24.38
C VAL A 352 2.87 -2.02 -24.27
N ALA A 353 3.51 -1.16 -25.08
CA ALA A 353 3.17 0.26 -25.13
C ALA A 353 1.75 0.56 -25.67
N GLN A 354 1.13 -0.40 -26.38
CA GLN A 354 -0.23 -0.32 -26.89
C GLN A 354 -1.29 -0.71 -25.86
N LEU A 355 -0.89 -1.31 -24.73
CA LEU A 355 -1.78 -1.61 -23.60
C LEU A 355 -2.04 -0.35 -22.77
N THR A 356 -2.52 0.70 -23.45
CA THR A 356 -2.97 1.96 -22.85
C THR A 356 -4.17 1.75 -21.92
N ILE A 357 -4.53 2.75 -21.10
CA ILE A 357 -5.55 2.63 -20.04
C ILE A 357 -6.91 2.13 -20.57
N ASP A 358 -7.27 2.45 -21.81
CA ASP A 358 -8.49 1.97 -22.50
C ASP A 358 -8.52 0.46 -22.75
N ARG A 359 -7.37 -0.21 -22.66
CA ARG A 359 -7.20 -1.66 -22.88
C ARG A 359 -7.13 -2.47 -21.59
N TRP A 360 -7.49 -1.87 -20.46
CA TRP A 360 -7.55 -2.54 -19.18
C TRP A 360 -8.99 -2.56 -18.64
N VAL A 361 -9.35 -3.67 -18.03
CA VAL A 361 -10.69 -3.95 -17.52
C VAL A 361 -10.63 -4.49 -16.09
N HIS A 362 -11.69 -4.29 -15.32
CA HIS A 362 -11.85 -4.92 -14.00
C HIS A 362 -12.09 -6.42 -14.13
N ALA A 363 -11.34 -7.22 -13.40
CA ALA A 363 -11.45 -8.69 -13.42
C ALA A 363 -12.19 -9.25 -12.20
N GLU A 364 -12.61 -8.39 -11.27
CA GLU A 364 -13.45 -8.74 -10.11
C GLU A 364 -14.74 -7.92 -10.16
N GLY A 365 -15.79 -8.42 -9.54
CA GLY A 365 -17.08 -7.74 -9.49
C GLY A 365 -17.12 -6.56 -8.52
N TYR A 366 -18.00 -5.61 -8.82
CA TYR A 366 -18.21 -4.41 -8.03
C TYR A 366 -18.96 -4.73 -6.73
N ILE A 367 -18.56 -4.08 -5.62
CA ILE A 367 -19.28 -4.17 -4.34
C ILE A 367 -20.29 -3.01 -4.26
N TYR A 368 -21.57 -3.35 -4.26
CA TYR A 368 -22.70 -2.41 -4.20
C TYR A 368 -22.77 -1.60 -2.90
N LYS A 369 -23.63 -0.57 -2.86
CA LYS A 369 -23.83 0.28 -1.68
C LYS A 369 -24.26 -0.53 -0.45
N ASN A 370 -24.98 -1.62 -0.67
CA ASN A 370 -25.42 -2.54 0.38
C ASN A 370 -24.28 -3.42 0.98
N GLY A 371 -23.10 -3.46 0.36
CA GLY A 371 -21.93 -4.22 0.81
C GLY A 371 -21.82 -5.64 0.25
N ARG A 372 -22.71 -6.07 -0.65
CA ARG A 372 -22.62 -7.32 -1.41
C ARG A 372 -22.02 -7.09 -2.80
N GLN A 373 -21.54 -8.15 -3.43
CA GLN A 373 -21.07 -8.15 -4.82
C GLN A 373 -22.09 -8.79 -5.77
N THR A 374 -23.06 -9.53 -5.24
CA THR A 374 -24.16 -10.16 -5.96
C THR A 374 -25.50 -9.63 -5.48
N LYS A 375 -26.56 -9.80 -6.29
CA LYS A 375 -27.95 -9.56 -5.85
C LYS A 375 -28.42 -10.67 -4.93
N VAL A 376 -29.30 -10.32 -4.00
CA VAL A 376 -29.90 -11.31 -3.10
C VAL A 376 -30.89 -12.14 -3.94
N PRO A 377 -30.82 -13.48 -3.92
CA PRO A 377 -31.77 -14.31 -4.66
C PRO A 377 -33.22 -13.93 -4.32
N GLU A 378 -34.14 -14.14 -5.25
CA GLU A 378 -35.55 -13.93 -4.96
C GLU A 378 -36.02 -14.88 -3.83
N LYS A 379 -36.94 -14.40 -3.00
CA LYS A 379 -37.47 -15.21 -1.91
C LYS A 379 -38.30 -16.33 -2.50
N PRO A 380 -38.05 -17.61 -2.15
CA PRO A 380 -38.90 -18.69 -2.62
C PRO A 380 -40.34 -18.39 -2.18
N GLU A 381 -41.23 -18.33 -3.15
CA GLU A 381 -42.66 -18.21 -2.88
C GLU A 381 -43.07 -19.44 -2.04
N PRO A 382 -43.80 -19.26 -0.93
CA PRO A 382 -44.41 -20.41 -0.29
C PRO A 382 -45.31 -21.08 -1.32
N GLU A 383 -45.05 -22.35 -1.66
CA GLU A 383 -46.00 -23.12 -2.46
C GLU A 383 -47.35 -23.01 -1.74
N GLU A 384 -48.36 -22.46 -2.40
CA GLU A 384 -49.73 -22.28 -1.84
C GLU A 384 -50.45 -23.63 -1.61
N GLY A 385 -49.69 -24.70 -1.36
CA GLY A 385 -50.15 -26.04 -1.07
C GLY A 385 -49.91 -26.38 0.39
N GLU A 386 -51.00 -26.76 1.05
CA GLU A 386 -51.07 -27.37 2.39
C GLU A 386 -51.20 -26.37 3.53
N GLY A 387 -52.46 -26.03 3.82
CA GLY A 387 -52.90 -25.21 4.94
C GLY A 387 -52.55 -25.81 6.29
N GLU A 388 -51.30 -25.64 6.70
CA GLU A 388 -50.94 -25.59 8.11
C GLU A 388 -51.19 -24.17 8.59
N GLY A 389 -51.85 -24.10 9.74
CA GLY A 389 -52.64 -22.95 10.17
C GLY A 389 -51.89 -21.63 10.06
N GLU A 390 -52.69 -20.59 9.90
CA GLU A 390 -52.50 -19.32 10.59
C GLU A 390 -51.93 -19.62 12.00
N GLU A 391 -50.61 -19.81 12.11
CA GLU A 391 -49.89 -19.68 13.36
C GLU A 391 -50.07 -18.21 13.67
N GLU A 392 -51.10 -17.97 14.45
CA GLU A 392 -51.46 -16.73 15.10
C GLU A 392 -50.15 -16.05 15.47
N ALA A 393 -49.75 -15.08 14.66
CA ALA A 393 -48.63 -14.24 14.97
C ALA A 393 -48.94 -13.68 16.35
N GLU A 394 -48.21 -14.17 17.37
CA GLU A 394 -48.35 -13.66 18.72
C GLU A 394 -48.23 -12.14 18.59
N PRO A 395 -49.28 -11.39 18.97
CA PRO A 395 -49.25 -9.95 18.83
C PRO A 395 -48.12 -9.47 19.74
N GLU A 396 -47.01 -9.01 19.14
CA GLU A 396 -45.99 -8.29 19.87
C GLU A 396 -46.69 -7.20 20.69
N PRO A 397 -46.27 -7.02 21.97
CA PRO A 397 -47.00 -6.18 22.90
C PRO A 397 -47.16 -4.79 22.31
N ALA A 398 -48.41 -4.37 22.15
CA ALA A 398 -48.77 -3.03 21.72
C ALA A 398 -48.05 -2.01 22.60
N GLU A 399 -46.98 -1.42 22.08
CA GLU A 399 -46.43 -0.19 22.64
C GLU A 399 -47.53 0.87 22.58
N PRO A 400 -47.66 1.69 23.63
CA PRO A 400 -48.85 2.49 23.85
C PRO A 400 -49.04 3.48 22.70
N GLU A 401 -50.30 3.58 22.26
CA GLU A 401 -50.82 4.50 21.26
C GLU A 401 -50.35 5.93 21.54
N ALA A 402 -49.15 6.28 21.07
CA ALA A 402 -48.67 7.64 21.00
C ALA A 402 -49.19 8.23 19.69
N ASP A 403 -50.33 8.89 19.81
CA ASP A 403 -50.90 9.89 18.91
C ASP A 403 -50.83 9.58 17.41
N ALA A 404 -51.97 9.11 16.90
CA ALA A 404 -52.33 9.02 15.48
C ALA A 404 -52.38 10.40 14.78
N GLN A 405 -51.28 11.15 14.81
CA GLN A 405 -51.04 12.24 13.88
C GLN A 405 -50.67 11.59 12.55
N GLY A 406 -51.46 11.90 11.52
CA GLY A 406 -51.41 11.28 10.21
C GLY A 406 -49.99 11.12 9.69
N GLU A 407 -49.47 9.90 9.80
CA GLU A 407 -48.37 9.45 8.97
C GLU A 407 -48.99 9.29 7.59
N GLU A 408 -48.84 10.35 6.79
CA GLU A 408 -48.99 10.28 5.34
C GLU A 408 -48.24 9.03 4.89
N GLU A 409 -48.92 8.19 4.11
CA GLU A 409 -48.33 7.04 3.43
C GLU A 409 -47.19 7.60 2.56
N GLU A 410 -45.99 7.73 3.15
CA GLU A 410 -44.79 8.02 2.39
C GLU A 410 -44.65 6.84 1.44
N GLU A 411 -45.01 7.07 0.17
CA GLU A 411 -44.77 6.13 -0.93
C GLU A 411 -43.37 5.56 -0.73
N GLU A 412 -43.31 4.26 -0.43
CA GLU A 412 -42.07 3.52 -0.31
C GLU A 412 -41.32 3.76 -1.61
N GLY A 413 -40.31 4.64 -1.58
CA GLY A 413 -39.45 4.84 -2.73
C GLY A 413 -38.93 3.46 -3.11
N GLU A 414 -39.25 3.03 -4.33
CA GLU A 414 -38.71 1.80 -4.89
C GLU A 414 -37.22 1.78 -4.58
N PRO A 415 -36.69 0.71 -3.96
CA PRO A 415 -35.28 0.66 -3.63
C PRO A 415 -34.54 0.96 -4.93
N GLU A 416 -33.76 2.05 -4.95
CA GLU A 416 -32.97 2.44 -6.13
C GLU A 416 -32.31 1.17 -6.66
N GLU A 417 -32.77 0.69 -7.82
CA GLU A 417 -32.22 -0.52 -8.40
C GLU A 417 -30.76 -0.21 -8.72
N ASP A 418 -29.86 -0.73 -7.89
CA ASP A 418 -28.43 -0.56 -8.10
C ASP A 418 -28.12 -1.03 -9.54
N GLU A 419 -27.68 -0.09 -10.39
CA GLU A 419 -27.31 -0.37 -11.77
C GLU A 419 -26.32 -1.55 -11.82
N GLU A 420 -26.63 -2.56 -12.64
CA GLU A 420 -25.77 -3.74 -12.74
C GLU A 420 -24.45 -3.38 -13.41
N VAL A 421 -23.38 -3.41 -12.64
CA VAL A 421 -22.02 -3.25 -13.17
C VAL A 421 -21.57 -4.61 -13.71
N GLU A 422 -21.58 -4.73 -15.03
CA GLU A 422 -21.08 -5.91 -15.74
C GLU A 422 -19.58 -6.15 -15.44
N LEU A 423 -19.18 -7.43 -15.52
CA LEU A 423 -17.78 -7.82 -15.41
C LEU A 423 -16.99 -7.24 -16.59
N PHE A 424 -15.68 -7.04 -16.40
CA PHE A 424 -14.80 -6.45 -17.42
C PHE A 424 -15.15 -5.01 -17.81
N ALA A 425 -15.76 -4.25 -16.89
CA ALA A 425 -15.92 -2.81 -17.03
C ALA A 425 -14.55 -2.12 -17.30
N PRO A 426 -14.44 -1.25 -18.33
CA PRO A 426 -13.20 -0.55 -18.64
C PRO A 426 -12.76 0.38 -17.52
N ILE A 427 -11.50 0.29 -17.11
CA ILE A 427 -10.97 1.10 -15.98
C ILE A 427 -10.87 2.59 -16.31
N GLN A 428 -10.89 2.94 -17.61
CA GLN A 428 -10.91 4.34 -18.07
C GLN A 428 -12.16 5.09 -17.59
N ASN A 429 -13.25 4.36 -17.32
CA ASN A 429 -14.50 4.94 -16.82
C ASN A 429 -14.44 5.23 -15.31
N ASP A 430 -13.41 4.78 -14.61
CA ASP A 430 -13.24 5.05 -13.18
C ASP A 430 -12.71 6.45 -12.93
N HIS A 431 -13.43 7.24 -12.13
CA HIS A 431 -13.05 8.59 -11.78
C HIS A 431 -13.07 8.83 -10.26
N LEU A 432 -12.18 9.71 -9.82
CA LEU A 432 -12.15 10.33 -8.50
C LEU A 432 -12.57 11.77 -8.68
N TYR A 433 -13.22 12.35 -7.69
CA TYR A 433 -13.41 13.78 -7.69
C TYR A 433 -12.52 14.41 -6.62
N GLY A 434 -11.70 15.37 -7.04
CA GLY A 434 -10.94 16.20 -6.11
C GLY A 434 -11.74 17.46 -5.80
N VAL A 435 -11.97 17.74 -4.52
CA VAL A 435 -12.48 19.04 -4.08
C VAL A 435 -11.27 19.98 -3.95
N VAL A 436 -11.22 21.01 -4.78
CA VAL A 436 -10.23 22.08 -4.61
C VAL A 436 -10.81 23.11 -3.66
N ASP A 437 -10.30 23.14 -2.42
CA ASP A 437 -10.52 24.28 -1.54
C ASP A 437 -9.83 25.50 -2.17
N ILE A 438 -10.58 26.33 -2.90
CA ILE A 438 -10.11 27.65 -3.32
C ILE A 438 -10.24 28.52 -2.07
N PRO A 439 -9.14 28.94 -1.41
CA PRO A 439 -9.23 29.82 -0.26
C PRO A 439 -9.94 31.10 -0.69
N GLN A 440 -11.09 31.36 -0.09
CA GLN A 440 -11.77 32.65 -0.20
C GLN A 440 -10.81 33.72 0.33
N PRO A 441 -10.65 34.86 -0.36
CA PRO A 441 -9.93 35.98 0.23
C PRO A 441 -10.56 36.30 1.60
N PRO A 442 -9.77 36.67 2.62
CA PRO A 442 -10.33 37.12 3.88
C PRO A 442 -11.37 38.21 3.58
N PRO A 443 -12.50 38.22 4.29
CA PRO A 443 -13.48 39.28 4.13
C PRO A 443 -12.76 40.61 4.27
N ALA A 444 -13.04 41.55 3.37
CA ALA A 444 -12.54 42.91 3.52
C ALA A 444 -12.98 43.36 4.92
N ILE A 445 -12.00 43.63 5.78
CA ILE A 445 -12.27 44.37 7.01
C ILE A 445 -12.82 45.68 6.49
N ASN A 446 -14.10 45.91 6.73
CA ASN A 446 -14.70 47.17 6.37
C ASN A 446 -14.06 48.20 7.30
N ASP A 447 -13.06 48.93 6.80
CA ASP A 447 -12.38 49.98 7.58
C ASP A 447 -13.40 51.05 8.04
N GLU A 448 -14.62 51.08 7.47
CA GLU A 448 -15.73 51.93 7.93
C GLU A 448 -16.31 51.49 9.29
N ASP A 449 -16.17 50.22 9.69
CA ASP A 449 -16.67 49.77 11.01
C ASP A 449 -15.75 50.23 12.17
N GLU A 450 -14.56 50.77 11.88
CA GLU A 450 -13.72 51.44 12.90
C GLU A 450 -14.12 52.90 13.14
N GLU A 451 -14.87 53.56 12.24
CA GLU A 451 -15.24 54.97 12.39
C GLU A 451 -16.62 55.21 13.02
N GLU A 452 -17.49 54.20 13.11
CA GLU A 452 -18.76 54.31 13.86
C GLU A 452 -18.59 53.90 15.33
N GLU A 453 -17.74 54.63 16.06
CA GLU A 453 -17.89 54.78 17.53
C GLU A 453 -19.15 55.64 17.84
N GLU A 454 -20.34 55.19 17.44
CA GLU A 454 -21.60 55.81 17.87
C GLU A 454 -22.26 54.99 18.99
N GLU A 455 -22.17 55.60 20.17
CA GLU A 455 -22.96 55.53 21.42
C GLU A 455 -23.87 54.30 21.71
N PRO A 456 -23.85 53.80 22.95
CA PRO A 456 -24.42 52.51 23.32
C PRO A 456 -25.95 52.57 23.36
N GLU A 457 -26.61 51.98 22.37
CA GLU A 457 -28.03 51.68 22.48
C GLU A 457 -28.24 50.47 23.40
N GLU A 458 -29.22 50.63 24.28
CA GLU A 458 -29.48 49.83 25.48
C GLU A 458 -29.56 48.32 25.21
N GLU A 459 -28.80 47.60 26.03
CA GLU A 459 -28.65 46.16 26.17
C GLU A 459 -29.97 45.37 26.03
N GLY A 460 -30.32 45.00 24.80
CA GLY A 460 -31.03 43.75 24.56
C GLY A 460 -29.99 42.64 24.52
N GLU A 461 -29.94 41.81 25.56
CA GLU A 461 -29.17 40.56 25.60
C GLU A 461 -29.72 39.59 24.53
N GLU A 462 -29.49 39.87 23.24
CA GLU A 462 -29.53 38.83 22.24
C GLU A 462 -28.31 37.95 22.55
N GLU A 463 -28.57 36.78 23.14
CA GLU A 463 -27.62 35.67 23.18
C GLU A 463 -27.04 35.54 21.76
N ARG A 464 -25.83 36.09 21.56
CA ARG A 464 -24.99 35.72 20.43
C ARG A 464 -24.86 34.22 20.54
N GLY A 465 -25.66 33.50 19.75
CA GLY A 465 -25.54 32.06 19.62
C GLY A 465 -24.06 31.78 19.42
N GLU A 466 -23.51 30.90 20.26
CA GLU A 466 -22.13 30.46 20.11
C GLU A 466 -21.93 30.13 18.64
N PRO A 467 -20.88 30.68 17.98
CA PRO A 467 -20.62 30.35 16.59
C PRO A 467 -20.63 28.84 16.49
N ASP A 468 -21.49 28.33 15.60
CA ASP A 468 -21.70 26.91 15.40
C ASP A 468 -20.37 26.30 14.95
N ASN A 469 -19.54 25.95 15.93
CA ASN A 469 -18.22 25.35 15.76
C ASN A 469 -18.38 23.84 15.54
N THR A 470 -19.57 23.37 15.19
CA THR A 470 -19.76 22.01 14.73
C THR A 470 -18.93 21.86 13.46
N PRO A 471 -17.88 21.02 13.46
CA PRO A 471 -17.08 20.83 12.26
C PRO A 471 -18.02 20.36 11.17
N LEU A 472 -18.12 21.12 10.07
CA LEU A 472 -18.88 20.70 8.90
C LEU A 472 -18.42 19.29 8.56
N LYS A 473 -19.38 18.36 8.44
CA LYS A 473 -19.10 17.01 8.00
C LYS A 473 -18.27 17.13 6.71
N PRO A 474 -17.10 16.47 6.60
CA PRO A 474 -16.28 16.59 5.40
C PRO A 474 -17.15 16.29 4.18
N LEU A 475 -17.25 17.23 3.23
CA LEU A 475 -17.99 17.02 2.00
C LEU A 475 -17.48 15.71 1.39
N ARG A 476 -18.40 14.78 1.14
CA ARG A 476 -18.09 13.60 0.35
C ARG A 476 -18.19 14.01 -1.12
N ASP A 477 -17.46 13.28 -1.93
CA ASP A 477 -17.53 13.33 -3.38
C ASP A 477 -18.99 13.31 -3.89
N ASP A 478 -19.81 12.42 -3.33
CA ASP A 478 -21.23 12.26 -3.65
C ASP A 478 -22.09 13.49 -3.30
N ASP A 479 -21.62 14.39 -2.43
CA ASP A 479 -22.35 15.57 -1.95
C ASP A 479 -22.14 16.80 -2.86
N VAL A 480 -21.15 16.77 -3.77
CA VAL A 480 -20.84 17.90 -4.68
C VAL A 480 -21.51 17.66 -6.04
N PRO A 481 -22.29 18.61 -6.58
CA PRO A 481 -22.81 18.50 -7.95
C PRO A 481 -21.70 18.37 -8.99
N ASP A 482 -21.90 17.54 -10.02
CA ASP A 482 -20.90 17.31 -11.07
C ASP A 482 -20.53 18.58 -11.86
N ASP A 483 -21.39 19.59 -11.87
CA ASP A 483 -21.18 20.89 -12.53
C ASP A 483 -20.44 21.91 -11.65
N ASP A 484 -20.09 21.59 -10.40
CA ASP A 484 -19.37 22.50 -9.52
C ASP A 484 -17.91 22.66 -9.99
N PRO A 485 -17.40 23.90 -10.21
CA PRO A 485 -16.03 24.13 -10.64
C PRO A 485 -14.98 23.64 -9.63
N THR A 486 -15.35 23.45 -8.35
CA THR A 486 -14.48 22.87 -7.32
C THR A 486 -14.38 21.35 -7.44
N LYS A 487 -15.31 20.68 -8.14
CA LYS A 487 -15.35 19.23 -8.34
C LYS A 487 -14.55 18.83 -9.58
N MET A 488 -13.24 18.63 -9.40
CA MET A 488 -12.40 18.19 -10.50
C MET A 488 -12.48 16.67 -10.68
N LYS A 489 -13.05 16.21 -11.80
CA LYS A 489 -13.06 14.80 -12.19
C LYS A 489 -11.66 14.37 -12.67
N ILE A 490 -11.00 13.50 -11.90
CA ILE A 490 -9.66 12.97 -12.13
C ILE A 490 -9.76 11.48 -12.44
N ALA A 491 -9.00 10.97 -13.41
CA ALA A 491 -8.95 9.54 -13.69
C ALA A 491 -8.44 8.75 -12.46
N CYS A 492 -9.08 7.63 -12.12
CA CYS A 492 -8.65 6.79 -10.99
C CYS A 492 -7.31 6.10 -11.24
N TRP A 493 -6.92 5.94 -12.49
CA TRP A 493 -5.80 5.12 -12.90
C TRP A 493 -4.77 5.95 -13.65
N THR A 494 -3.51 5.69 -13.35
CA THR A 494 -2.37 6.26 -14.07
C THR A 494 -1.57 5.14 -14.69
N MET A 495 -0.99 5.38 -15.85
CA MET A 495 -0.17 4.40 -16.55
C MET A 495 1.16 5.01 -16.95
N ARG A 496 2.22 4.20 -16.82
CA ARG A 496 3.53 4.48 -17.40
C ARG A 496 4.07 3.24 -18.11
N VAL A 497 5.02 3.47 -19.00
CA VAL A 497 5.75 2.40 -19.69
C VAL A 497 7.20 2.42 -19.22
N GLU A 498 7.61 1.35 -18.58
CA GLU A 498 8.97 1.14 -18.09
C GLU A 498 9.81 0.37 -19.11
N ASN A 499 11.12 0.60 -19.06
CA ASN A 499 12.11 0.00 -19.95
C ASN A 499 11.80 0.20 -21.45
N ASN A 500 11.68 1.47 -21.86
CA ASN A 500 11.33 1.83 -23.24
C ASN A 500 12.45 1.55 -24.28
N VAL A 501 13.57 0.97 -23.86
CA VAL A 501 14.74 0.71 -24.70
C VAL A 501 14.55 -0.52 -25.59
N SER A 502 13.97 -1.59 -25.05
CA SER A 502 13.74 -2.84 -25.78
C SER A 502 12.28 -3.24 -25.72
N LYS A 503 11.65 -3.49 -26.88
CA LYS A 503 10.26 -3.97 -26.94
C LYS A 503 10.05 -5.29 -26.19
N ALA A 504 11.06 -6.16 -26.17
CA ALA A 504 10.98 -7.47 -25.51
C ALA A 504 11.01 -7.37 -23.97
N HIS A 505 11.62 -6.33 -23.42
CA HIS A 505 11.74 -6.13 -21.97
C HIS A 505 10.91 -4.95 -21.45
N ARG A 506 10.10 -4.35 -22.32
CA ARG A 506 9.19 -3.25 -21.99
C ARG A 506 8.09 -3.76 -21.08
N MET A 507 7.68 -2.92 -20.14
CA MET A 507 6.62 -3.24 -19.20
C MET A 507 5.64 -2.07 -19.08
N ALA A 508 4.34 -2.36 -19.11
CA ALA A 508 3.30 -1.39 -18.78
C ALA A 508 3.02 -1.51 -17.30
N VAL A 509 2.94 -0.38 -16.61
CA VAL A 509 2.63 -0.30 -15.18
C VAL A 509 1.44 0.61 -15.01
N VAL A 510 0.38 0.07 -14.43
CA VAL A 510 -0.87 0.77 -14.13
C VAL A 510 -1.01 0.87 -12.62
N GLN A 511 -1.22 2.08 -12.11
CA GLN A 511 -1.32 2.35 -10.68
C GLN A 511 -2.65 3.00 -10.32
N SER A 512 -3.26 2.53 -9.23
CA SER A 512 -4.49 3.10 -8.71
C SER A 512 -4.19 4.35 -7.88
N LEU A 513 -4.82 5.46 -8.24
CA LEU A 513 -4.90 6.65 -7.39
C LEU A 513 -5.96 6.49 -6.31
N ARG A 514 -6.98 5.63 -6.50
CA ARG A 514 -8.02 5.37 -5.50
C ARG A 514 -7.47 4.56 -4.32
N TRP A 515 -6.61 3.58 -4.61
CA TRP A 515 -5.95 2.75 -3.63
C TRP A 515 -4.43 2.87 -3.79
N PRO A 516 -3.81 3.90 -3.18
CA PRO A 516 -2.36 4.05 -3.22
C PRO A 516 -1.67 2.76 -2.77
N GLY A 517 -0.70 2.30 -3.57
CA GLY A 517 -0.02 1.03 -3.39
C GLY A 517 -0.51 -0.10 -4.31
N ALA A 518 -1.71 0.02 -4.88
CA ALA A 518 -2.19 -0.94 -5.87
C ALA A 518 -1.51 -0.70 -7.22
N THR A 519 -0.76 -1.71 -7.68
CA THR A 519 -0.03 -1.67 -8.94
C THR A 519 -0.34 -2.93 -9.75
N ALA A 520 -0.73 -2.76 -11.00
CA ALA A 520 -0.80 -3.80 -11.99
C ALA A 520 0.32 -3.64 -13.01
N TYR A 521 0.85 -4.73 -13.52
CA TYR A 521 1.85 -4.71 -14.59
C TYR A 521 1.49 -5.68 -15.70
N ALA A 522 1.96 -5.38 -16.91
CA ALA A 522 1.98 -6.30 -18.04
C ALA A 522 3.39 -6.30 -18.67
N ALA A 523 3.96 -7.49 -18.85
CA ALA A 523 5.33 -7.73 -19.30
C ALA A 523 5.38 -8.84 -20.37
N GLU A 524 6.57 -9.09 -20.93
CA GLU A 524 6.83 -10.16 -21.91
C GLU A 524 5.92 -10.09 -23.15
N GLY A 525 5.76 -8.89 -23.73
CA GLY A 525 4.88 -8.69 -24.88
C GLY A 525 3.38 -8.78 -24.55
N GLY A 526 3.01 -8.55 -23.28
CA GLY A 526 1.63 -8.62 -22.79
C GLY A 526 1.21 -10.01 -22.29
N LYS A 527 2.00 -11.05 -22.58
CA LYS A 527 1.68 -12.45 -22.21
C LYS A 527 1.57 -12.67 -20.72
N ARG A 528 2.31 -11.90 -19.92
CA ARG A 528 2.25 -11.97 -18.45
C ARG A 528 1.75 -10.68 -17.88
N TRP A 529 0.77 -10.78 -16.99
CA TRP A 529 0.27 -9.66 -16.22
C TRP A 529 -0.07 -10.13 -14.82
N SER A 530 0.00 -9.22 -13.84
CA SER A 530 -0.47 -9.48 -12.50
C SER A 530 -0.74 -8.16 -11.76
N CYS A 531 -1.50 -8.26 -10.68
CA CYS A 531 -1.82 -7.17 -9.76
C CYS A 531 -1.21 -7.47 -8.39
N VAL A 532 -0.70 -6.45 -7.73
CA VAL A 532 -0.15 -6.54 -6.38
C VAL A 532 -0.47 -5.27 -5.59
N TYR A 533 -0.63 -5.41 -4.28
CA TYR A 533 -0.88 -4.29 -3.38
C TYR A 533 0.27 -4.10 -2.39
N PHE A 534 0.94 -2.95 -2.42
CA PHE A 534 1.95 -2.55 -1.43
C PHE A 534 1.56 -1.20 -0.84
N GLY A 535 0.82 -1.22 0.27
CA GLY A 535 0.23 0.00 0.82
C GLY A 535 -0.30 -0.16 2.23
N ASN A 536 -0.90 0.90 2.75
CA ASN A 536 -1.44 0.96 4.10
C ASN A 536 -2.91 0.50 4.20
N GLY A 537 -3.49 0.00 3.11
CA GLY A 537 -4.88 -0.44 3.03
C GLY A 537 -5.90 0.70 3.16
N MET A 538 -5.49 1.94 2.86
CA MET A 538 -6.36 3.12 2.92
C MET A 538 -6.77 3.58 1.52
N LYS A 539 -8.06 3.88 1.36
CA LYS A 539 -8.57 4.57 0.16
C LYS A 539 -8.08 6.01 0.19
N LYS A 540 -7.66 6.55 -0.97
CA LYS A 540 -7.28 7.96 -1.11
C LYS A 540 -8.39 8.85 -0.55
N THR A 541 -7.98 9.82 0.25
CA THR A 541 -8.85 10.85 0.82
C THR A 541 -8.70 12.14 0.02
N ASP A 542 -9.80 12.83 -0.23
CA ASP A 542 -9.83 14.02 -1.10
C ASP A 542 -9.12 15.24 -0.48
N ALA A 543 -8.95 15.24 0.85
CA ALA A 543 -8.32 16.30 1.62
C ALA A 543 -6.78 16.35 1.51
N ALA A 544 -6.22 16.23 0.31
CA ALA A 544 -4.85 16.67 0.08
C ALA A 544 -4.87 18.20 0.05
N PHE A 545 -4.71 18.83 1.22
CA PHE A 545 -4.53 20.27 1.34
C PHE A 545 -3.49 20.73 0.30
N THR A 546 -3.96 21.48 -0.69
CA THR A 546 -3.08 22.08 -1.69
C THR A 546 -2.77 23.49 -1.17
N PRO A 547 -1.53 23.77 -0.73
CA PRO A 547 -1.21 25.10 -0.23
C PRO A 547 -1.51 26.13 -1.32
N PRO A 548 -2.06 27.31 -0.96
CA PRO A 548 -2.29 28.37 -1.93
C PRO A 548 -0.96 28.70 -2.65
N PRO A 549 -1.01 29.03 -3.95
CA PRO A 549 0.17 29.52 -4.64
C PRO A 549 0.74 30.71 -3.87
N ALA A 550 2.07 30.81 -3.84
CA ALA A 550 2.72 31.95 -3.20
C ALA A 550 2.16 33.25 -3.81
N PRO A 551 1.92 34.29 -2.98
CA PRO A 551 1.48 35.57 -3.51
C PRO A 551 2.47 36.06 -4.56
N PRO A 552 1.99 36.77 -5.61
CA PRO A 552 2.88 37.34 -6.60
C PRO A 552 3.96 38.19 -5.92
N VAL A 553 5.19 38.09 -6.41
CA VAL A 553 6.29 38.90 -5.88
C VAL A 553 5.88 40.37 -5.98
N GLN A 554 6.04 41.13 -4.89
CA GLN A 554 5.70 42.54 -4.91
C GLN A 554 6.53 43.25 -5.99
N SER A 555 5.88 44.12 -6.75
CA SER A 555 6.58 44.98 -7.69
C SER A 555 7.62 45.82 -6.96
N GLU A 556 8.77 46.01 -7.60
CA GLU A 556 9.81 46.91 -7.13
C GLU A 556 9.22 48.31 -6.92
N CYS A 557 9.70 49.03 -5.89
CA CYS A 557 9.23 50.39 -5.63
C CYS A 557 9.57 51.27 -6.85
N ALA A 558 8.66 52.17 -7.24
CA ALA A 558 8.95 53.10 -8.33
C ALA A 558 10.22 53.90 -8.01
N ASP A 559 11.09 54.07 -9.01
CA ASP A 559 12.28 54.89 -8.88
C ASP A 559 11.88 56.29 -8.39
N ILE A 560 12.56 56.75 -7.35
CA ILE A 560 12.41 58.11 -6.84
C ILE A 560 12.67 59.09 -7.98
N THR A 561 11.67 59.93 -8.27
CA THR A 561 11.79 60.95 -9.32
C THR A 561 12.76 62.02 -8.84
N GLU A 562 13.90 62.17 -9.51
CA GLU A 562 14.90 63.19 -9.19
C GLU A 562 14.28 64.57 -9.44
N VAL A 563 14.16 65.36 -8.38
CA VAL A 563 13.70 66.76 -8.46
C VAL A 563 14.95 67.64 -8.57
N GLU A 564 14.99 68.52 -9.57
CA GLU A 564 16.09 69.47 -9.71
C GLU A 564 16.19 70.39 -8.47
N ASP A 565 17.38 70.48 -7.89
CA ASP A 565 17.65 71.38 -6.77
C ASP A 565 17.38 72.84 -7.17
N PRO A 566 16.66 73.63 -6.34
CA PRO A 566 16.39 75.02 -6.66
C PRO A 566 17.70 75.80 -6.77
N THR A 567 17.89 76.50 -7.89
CA THR A 567 19.08 77.35 -8.07
C THR A 567 19.16 78.42 -6.98
N ALA A 568 20.38 78.82 -6.60
CA ALA A 568 20.61 79.84 -5.57
C ALA A 568 19.92 81.21 -5.87
N THR A 569 19.55 81.45 -7.12
CA THR A 569 18.71 82.58 -7.56
C THR A 569 17.24 82.40 -7.15
N VAL A 570 16.67 81.22 -7.34
CA VAL A 570 15.32 80.86 -6.93
C VAL A 570 15.20 80.89 -5.41
N GLU A 571 16.16 80.33 -4.68
CA GLU A 571 16.17 80.43 -3.20
C GLU A 571 16.17 81.88 -2.70
N LYS A 572 16.90 82.78 -3.38
CA LYS A 572 16.91 84.22 -3.05
C LYS A 572 15.58 84.89 -3.36
N LEU A 573 14.87 84.45 -4.38
CA LEU A 573 13.55 84.96 -4.76
C LEU A 573 12.49 84.53 -3.75
N VAL A 574 12.49 83.24 -3.39
CA VAL A 574 11.65 82.67 -2.33
C VAL A 574 11.91 83.37 -0.99
N ARG A 575 13.17 83.66 -0.66
CA ARG A 575 13.52 84.44 0.55
C ARG A 575 13.04 85.89 0.54
N ARG A 576 12.82 86.49 -0.63
CA ARG A 576 12.27 87.85 -0.77
C ARG A 576 10.75 87.87 -0.80
N GLY A 577 10.10 86.70 -0.86
CA GLY A 577 8.65 86.59 -1.04
C GLY A 577 8.20 86.97 -2.45
N GLU A 578 9.09 86.87 -3.44
CA GLU A 578 8.77 87.08 -4.86
C GLU A 578 8.41 85.74 -5.52
N GLU A 579 7.42 85.75 -6.42
CA GLU A 579 7.02 84.56 -7.18
C GLU A 579 8.15 84.06 -8.07
N ILE A 580 8.43 82.76 -7.98
CA ILE A 580 9.37 82.07 -8.86
C ILE A 580 8.81 82.21 -10.29
N PRO A 581 9.60 82.68 -11.27
CA PRO A 581 9.16 82.68 -12.65
C PRO A 581 8.76 81.26 -13.03
N GLU A 582 7.52 81.07 -13.48
CA GLU A 582 7.11 79.84 -14.15
C GLU A 582 8.15 79.57 -15.24
N ALA A 583 8.80 78.40 -15.17
CA ALA A 583 9.66 77.96 -16.24
C ALA A 583 8.76 77.90 -17.49
N ASP A 584 9.07 78.71 -18.50
CA ASP A 584 8.37 78.66 -19.78
C ASP A 584 8.33 77.19 -20.19
N SER A 585 7.12 76.66 -20.33
CA SER A 585 6.83 75.30 -20.73
C SER A 585 7.42 75.07 -22.12
N GLU A 586 8.72 74.82 -22.21
CA GLU A 586 9.39 74.53 -23.45
C GLU A 586 9.03 73.11 -23.87
N ALA A 587 8.28 73.10 -24.97
CA ALA A 587 8.23 72.08 -26.00
C ALA A 587 7.88 70.67 -25.52
N GLU A 588 6.62 70.32 -25.74
CA GLU A 588 6.23 68.92 -25.87
C GLU A 588 7.22 68.19 -26.81
N PRO A 589 7.71 67.00 -26.39
CA PRO A 589 8.64 66.25 -27.20
C PRO A 589 7.89 65.75 -28.43
N ASP A 590 8.31 66.23 -29.61
CA ASP A 590 7.85 65.69 -30.89
C ASP A 590 8.00 64.16 -30.85
N GLU A 591 6.85 63.48 -30.93
CA GLU A 591 6.72 62.03 -31.04
C GLU A 591 7.58 61.55 -32.22
N LEU A 592 8.74 60.99 -31.92
CA LEU A 592 9.57 60.30 -32.88
C LEU A 592 8.84 58.99 -33.21
N GLU A 593 8.05 59.03 -34.29
CA GLU A 593 7.51 57.85 -34.95
C GLU A 593 8.66 56.91 -35.31
N GLU A 594 8.78 55.81 -34.56
CA GLU A 594 9.68 54.70 -34.84
C GLU A 594 9.23 54.04 -36.15
N GLU A 595 9.86 54.41 -37.27
CA GLU A 595 9.76 53.64 -38.51
C GLU A 595 10.38 52.25 -38.26
N GLU A 596 9.53 51.23 -38.21
CA GLU A 596 9.90 49.81 -38.18
C GLU A 596 10.85 49.49 -39.35
N ASP A 597 12.12 49.26 -39.02
CA ASP A 597 13.16 48.82 -39.95
C ASP A 597 12.77 47.52 -40.67
N SER A 598 12.91 47.58 -42.00
CA SER A 598 12.75 46.45 -42.95
C SER A 598 13.99 45.56 -43.00
#